data_AF-V8N947-F1
#
_entry.id   AF-V8N947-F1
#
_cell.length_a   1.000
_cell.length_b   1.000
_cell.length_c   1.000
_cell.angle_alpha   90.00
_cell.angle_beta   90.00
_cell.angle_gamma   90.00
#
_symmetry.space_group_name_H-M   'P 1'
#
loop_
_entity.id
_entity.type
_entity.pdbx_description
1 polymer ?
#
loop_
_entity_poly.entity_id
_entity_poly.type
_entity_poly.pdbx_seq_one_letter_code
_entity_poly.pdbx_strand_id
1 'polypeptide(L)'
;MKPLLLLIPFLAQASLSFVVPEKEKDPQFWRLQAQETLKRALTLQKLNTNVAKNVILFLGDGMGISTVTAARILKGQLQQRTGEETILEMDRFPFVALSKTYNTNAQVPDSAGTATAYLCGVKANEGTVGVSAAVTRSQCNTTAGNEVTSILKWAKAAGKSVGIVTTTRVNHATPSAAYAHSADRDWYSDNEMPPEALQQGCKDIAHQLFENIPDIEVIMGGGRKYMFPKNTSDVEYPDEEKYKGTRLDNRNLVQEWQDAKPKDKKALYLWNRAGLMELNPAKVDYLLGEFGRWVGAQVDSRGPGPL
;
A
#
# COMPACT_ATOMS: atom_id res chain seq x y z
N MET A 1 19.95 -40.11 -60.69
CA MET A 1 19.99 -38.84 -59.93
C MET A 1 18.61 -38.61 -59.35
N LYS A 2 18.49 -38.55 -58.01
CA LYS A 2 17.21 -38.44 -57.29
C LYS A 2 16.73 -36.98 -57.27
N PRO A 3 15.43 -36.70 -57.45
CA PRO A 3 14.89 -35.36 -57.39
C PRO A 3 14.95 -34.82 -55.95
N LEU A 4 15.43 -33.59 -55.82
CA LEU A 4 15.54 -32.84 -54.58
C LEU A 4 14.15 -32.26 -54.24
N LEU A 5 13.53 -32.75 -53.17
CA LEU A 5 12.26 -32.24 -52.67
C LEU A 5 12.55 -31.01 -51.78
N LEU A 6 12.25 -29.80 -52.26
CA LEU A 6 12.31 -28.57 -51.47
C LEU A 6 11.07 -28.48 -50.58
N LEU A 7 11.24 -28.65 -49.27
CA LEU A 7 10.23 -28.36 -48.25
C LEU A 7 10.27 -26.86 -47.93
N ILE A 8 9.29 -26.12 -48.43
CA ILE A 8 9.05 -24.73 -48.03
C ILE A 8 8.32 -24.78 -46.67
N PRO A 9 8.87 -24.20 -45.58
CA PRO A 9 8.15 -24.14 -44.33
C PRO A 9 7.01 -23.12 -44.50
N PHE A 10 5.77 -23.62 -44.42
CA PHE A 10 4.59 -22.77 -44.26
C PHE A 10 4.72 -22.07 -42.90
N LEU A 11 5.25 -20.85 -42.89
CA LEU A 11 5.06 -19.91 -41.79
C LEU A 11 3.58 -19.60 -41.75
N ALA A 12 2.84 -20.32 -40.90
CA ALA A 12 1.50 -19.93 -40.51
C ALA A 12 1.62 -18.55 -39.84
N GLN A 13 1.39 -17.49 -40.61
CA GLN A 13 1.02 -16.20 -40.07
C GLN A 13 -0.26 -16.42 -39.29
N ALA A 14 -0.14 -16.61 -37.98
CA ALA A 14 -1.21 -16.40 -37.05
C ALA A 14 -1.58 -14.91 -37.13
N SER A 15 -2.42 -14.57 -38.11
CA SER A 15 -3.13 -13.32 -38.11
C SER A 15 -3.96 -13.32 -36.84
N LEU A 16 -3.57 -12.48 -35.88
CA LEU A 16 -4.43 -12.07 -34.78
C LEU A 16 -5.61 -11.32 -35.39
N SER A 17 -6.55 -12.07 -35.95
CA SER A 17 -7.84 -11.54 -36.36
C SER A 17 -8.54 -11.17 -35.06
N PHE A 18 -8.63 -9.87 -34.78
CA PHE A 18 -9.51 -9.35 -33.74
C PHE A 18 -10.95 -9.63 -34.17
N VAL A 19 -11.41 -10.86 -33.93
CA VAL A 19 -12.77 -11.28 -34.25
C VAL A 19 -13.67 -10.62 -33.22
N VAL A 20 -14.44 -9.63 -33.67
CA VAL A 20 -15.54 -9.05 -32.88
C VAL A 20 -16.47 -10.20 -32.46
N PRO A 21 -16.71 -10.41 -31.15
CA PRO A 21 -17.63 -11.45 -30.69
C PRO A 21 -18.98 -11.32 -31.40
N GLU A 22 -19.54 -12.42 -31.92
CA GLU A 22 -20.76 -12.37 -32.75
C GLU A 22 -21.93 -11.62 -32.08
N LYS A 23 -22.09 -11.78 -30.77
CA LYS A 23 -23.10 -11.06 -29.97
C LYS A 23 -22.94 -9.53 -30.02
N GLU A 24 -21.71 -9.03 -30.11
CA GLU A 24 -21.41 -7.59 -30.10
C GLU A 24 -21.69 -6.92 -31.45
N LYS A 25 -21.86 -7.73 -32.51
CA LYS A 25 -22.31 -7.24 -33.82
C LYS A 25 -23.80 -6.87 -33.83
N ASP A 26 -24.59 -7.41 -32.90
CA ASP A 26 -26.02 -7.08 -32.76
C ASP A 26 -26.20 -5.78 -31.94
N PRO A 27 -26.80 -4.71 -32.50
CA PRO A 27 -27.09 -3.50 -31.75
C PRO A 27 -27.96 -3.71 -30.51
N GLN A 28 -28.79 -4.76 -30.45
CA GLN A 28 -29.61 -5.05 -29.27
C GLN A 28 -28.77 -5.42 -28.05
N PHE A 29 -27.62 -6.07 -28.24
CA PHE A 29 -26.69 -6.38 -27.15
C PHE A 29 -26.30 -5.11 -26.37
N TRP A 30 -25.86 -4.07 -27.10
CA TRP A 30 -25.47 -2.79 -26.52
C TRP A 30 -26.64 -2.03 -25.90
N ARG A 31 -27.82 -2.05 -26.53
CA ARG A 31 -29.03 -1.41 -25.99
C ARG A 31 -29.45 -2.06 -24.66
N LEU A 32 -29.43 -3.38 -24.57
CA LEU A 32 -29.77 -4.11 -23.35
C LEU A 32 -28.77 -3.79 -22.23
N GLN A 33 -27.47 -3.75 -22.53
CA GLN A 33 -26.44 -3.36 -21.56
C GLN A 33 -26.66 -1.92 -21.05
N ALA A 34 -26.96 -0.98 -21.94
CA ALA A 34 -27.24 0.41 -21.58
C ALA A 34 -28.50 0.54 -20.70
N GLN A 35 -29.56 -0.19 -21.01
CA GLN A 35 -30.79 -0.22 -20.20
C GLN A 35 -30.53 -0.79 -18.79
N GLU A 36 -29.70 -1.83 -18.68
CA GLU A 36 -29.31 -2.39 -17.39
C GLU A 36 -28.46 -1.41 -16.57
N THR A 37 -27.50 -0.74 -17.19
CA THR A 37 -26.71 0.33 -16.54
C THR A 37 -27.61 1.47 -16.05
N LEU A 38 -28.59 1.90 -16.87
CA LEU A 38 -29.53 2.95 -16.47
C LEU A 38 -30.39 2.50 -15.29
N LYS A 39 -30.93 1.27 -15.31
CA LYS A 39 -31.70 0.72 -14.18
C LYS A 39 -30.89 0.74 -12.90
N ARG A 40 -29.62 0.32 -12.94
CA ARG A 40 -28.71 0.36 -11.79
C ARG A 40 -28.44 1.79 -11.32
N ALA A 41 -28.25 2.75 -12.23
CA ALA A 41 -28.08 4.14 -11.85
C ALA A 41 -29.32 4.70 -11.13
N LEU A 42 -30.52 4.32 -11.57
CA LEU A 42 -31.78 4.74 -10.96
C LEU A 42 -32.00 4.16 -9.56
N THR A 43 -31.41 3.02 -9.20
CA THR A 43 -31.50 2.51 -7.82
C THR A 43 -30.66 3.33 -6.82
N LEU A 44 -29.68 4.11 -7.31
CA LEU A 44 -28.79 4.93 -6.49
C LEU A 44 -29.36 6.31 -6.13
N GLN A 45 -30.63 6.60 -6.48
CA GLN A 45 -31.25 7.89 -6.18
C GLN A 45 -31.36 8.21 -4.68
N LYS A 46 -31.41 7.17 -3.83
CA LYS A 46 -31.41 7.36 -2.37
C LYS A 46 -30.00 7.15 -1.82
N LEU A 47 -29.35 8.25 -1.47
CA LEU A 47 -28.03 8.23 -0.85
C LEU A 47 -28.10 7.64 0.57
N ASN A 48 -27.06 6.87 0.93
CA ASN A 48 -26.86 6.45 2.31
C ASN A 48 -26.29 7.63 3.12
N THR A 49 -27.10 8.20 3.99
CA THR A 49 -26.73 9.33 4.86
C THR A 49 -26.38 8.90 6.29
N ASN A 50 -26.32 7.59 6.56
CA ASN A 50 -25.94 7.09 7.88
C ASN A 50 -24.46 7.36 8.17
N VAL A 51 -24.12 7.53 9.44
CA VAL A 51 -22.73 7.67 9.88
C VAL A 51 -21.99 6.34 9.68
N ALA A 52 -20.85 6.39 9.00
CA ALA A 52 -20.04 5.20 8.75
C ALA A 52 -19.45 4.67 10.06
N LYS A 53 -19.76 3.40 10.40
CA LYS A 53 -19.13 2.71 11.53
C LYS A 53 -17.64 2.44 11.26
N ASN A 54 -17.33 2.01 10.03
CA ASN A 54 -16.02 1.57 9.56
C ASN A 54 -15.63 2.38 8.31
N VAL A 55 -14.34 2.66 8.16
CA VAL A 55 -13.76 3.27 6.96
C VAL A 55 -12.61 2.38 6.50
N ILE A 56 -12.62 1.99 5.21
CA ILE A 56 -11.55 1.23 4.57
C ILE A 56 -11.11 2.03 3.35
N LEU A 57 -9.83 2.37 3.31
CA LEU A 57 -9.21 3.07 2.18
C LEU A 57 -8.26 2.11 1.46
N PHE A 58 -8.57 1.79 0.21
CA PHE A 58 -7.64 1.11 -0.69
C PHE A 58 -6.88 2.13 -1.51
N LEU A 59 -5.56 2.05 -1.49
CA LEU A 59 -4.71 2.94 -2.26
C LEU A 59 -3.76 2.16 -3.16
N GLY A 60 -3.95 2.30 -4.47
CA GLY A 60 -2.99 1.86 -5.47
C GLY A 60 -1.93 2.94 -5.70
N ASP A 61 -0.75 2.79 -5.09
CA ASP A 61 0.39 3.70 -5.32
C ASP A 61 0.80 3.68 -6.80
N GLY A 62 0.83 4.85 -7.45
CA GLY A 62 1.06 4.97 -8.90
C GLY A 62 -0.07 4.45 -9.81
N MET A 63 -1.24 4.11 -9.28
CA MET A 63 -2.36 3.53 -10.06
C MET A 63 -3.22 4.59 -10.76
N GLY A 64 -2.67 5.24 -11.78
CA GLY A 64 -3.41 6.17 -12.64
C GLY A 64 -4.50 5.51 -13.50
N ILE A 65 -5.30 6.32 -14.20
CA ILE A 65 -6.41 5.84 -15.05
C ILE A 65 -5.93 4.85 -16.13
N SER A 66 -4.76 5.11 -16.71
CA SER A 66 -4.10 4.22 -17.67
C SER A 66 -3.77 2.87 -17.04
N THR A 67 -3.20 2.85 -15.83
CA THR A 67 -2.90 1.64 -15.06
C THR A 67 -4.17 0.83 -14.77
N VAL A 68 -5.25 1.49 -14.37
CA VAL A 68 -6.55 0.83 -14.13
C VAL A 68 -7.06 0.16 -15.40
N THR A 69 -6.99 0.85 -16.53
CA THR A 69 -7.48 0.30 -17.82
C THR A 69 -6.61 -0.85 -18.32
N ALA A 70 -5.29 -0.74 -18.22
CA ALA A 70 -4.37 -1.82 -18.56
C ALA A 70 -4.61 -3.05 -17.67
N ALA A 71 -4.80 -2.86 -16.36
CA ALA A 71 -5.09 -3.94 -15.42
C ALA A 71 -6.44 -4.62 -15.70
N ARG A 72 -7.46 -3.86 -16.13
CA ARG A 72 -8.76 -4.39 -16.54
C ARG A 72 -8.63 -5.37 -17.71
N ILE A 73 -7.93 -4.93 -18.77
CA ILE A 73 -7.68 -5.74 -19.97
C ILE A 73 -6.90 -7.00 -19.59
N LEU A 74 -5.79 -6.83 -18.85
CA LEU A 74 -4.96 -7.95 -18.40
C LEU A 74 -5.77 -8.96 -17.57
N LYS A 75 -6.61 -8.50 -16.63
CA LYS A 75 -7.47 -9.39 -15.82
C LYS A 75 -8.39 -10.22 -16.70
N GLY A 76 -9.03 -9.61 -17.70
CA GLY A 76 -9.92 -10.33 -18.60
C GLY A 76 -9.18 -11.36 -19.48
N GLN A 77 -8.00 -10.99 -19.99
CA GLN A 77 -7.17 -11.90 -20.79
C GLN A 77 -6.64 -13.09 -19.97
N LEU A 78 -6.26 -12.87 -18.71
CA LEU A 78 -5.91 -13.95 -17.78
C LEU A 78 -7.08 -14.89 -17.48
N GLN A 79 -8.32 -14.42 -17.70
CA GLN A 79 -9.55 -15.21 -17.61
C GLN A 79 -10.01 -15.78 -18.96
N GLN A 80 -9.13 -15.80 -19.97
CA GLN A 80 -9.41 -16.29 -21.32
C GLN A 80 -10.55 -15.52 -22.03
N ARG A 81 -10.70 -14.22 -21.73
CA ARG A 81 -11.60 -13.29 -22.43
C ARG A 81 -10.81 -12.30 -23.29
N THR A 82 -11.51 -11.45 -24.03
CA THR A 82 -10.92 -10.38 -24.86
C THR A 82 -10.19 -9.35 -24.00
N GLY A 83 -10.79 -8.93 -22.88
CA GLY A 83 -10.13 -8.10 -21.87
C GLY A 83 -10.91 -6.84 -21.55
N GLU A 84 -11.20 -6.04 -22.57
CA GLU A 84 -11.76 -4.70 -22.49
C GLU A 84 -13.12 -4.66 -21.77
N GLU A 85 -13.93 -5.71 -21.95
CA GLU A 85 -15.27 -5.85 -21.38
C GLU A 85 -15.27 -6.33 -19.92
N THR A 86 -14.11 -6.76 -19.41
CA THR A 86 -13.99 -7.24 -18.03
C THR A 86 -14.16 -6.10 -17.04
N ILE A 87 -14.79 -6.36 -15.89
CA ILE A 87 -15.03 -5.37 -14.84
C ILE A 87 -14.11 -5.68 -13.65
N LEU A 88 -13.33 -4.69 -13.20
CA LEU A 88 -12.56 -4.76 -11.95
C LEU A 88 -13.51 -4.63 -10.74
N GLU A 89 -13.10 -5.09 -9.56
CA GLU A 89 -13.94 -4.92 -8.37
C GLU A 89 -14.13 -3.43 -8.02
N MET A 90 -13.13 -2.59 -8.28
CA MET A 90 -13.23 -1.14 -8.11
C MET A 90 -14.18 -0.48 -9.14
N ASP A 91 -14.35 -1.07 -10.33
CA ASP A 91 -15.27 -0.54 -11.35
C ASP A 91 -16.74 -0.70 -10.94
N ARG A 92 -17.02 -1.53 -9.92
CA ARG A 92 -18.36 -1.74 -9.38
C ARG A 92 -18.78 -0.66 -8.39
N PHE A 93 -17.86 0.21 -7.96
CA PHE A 93 -18.17 1.28 -7.03
C PHE A 93 -19.08 2.32 -7.70
N PRO A 94 -20.19 2.72 -7.08
CA PRO A 94 -21.21 3.57 -7.72
C PRO A 94 -20.81 5.04 -7.86
N PHE A 95 -19.80 5.50 -7.11
CA PHE A 95 -19.38 6.89 -7.07
C PHE A 95 -17.93 7.01 -7.48
N VAL A 96 -17.67 7.90 -8.44
CA VAL A 96 -16.35 8.16 -9.01
C VAL A 96 -16.08 9.66 -8.96
N ALA A 97 -14.86 10.03 -8.61
CA ALA A 97 -14.37 11.40 -8.65
C ALA A 97 -12.95 11.42 -9.20
N LEU A 98 -12.55 12.57 -9.75
CA LEU A 98 -11.16 12.84 -10.10
C LEU A 98 -10.49 13.61 -8.94
N SER A 99 -9.23 13.29 -8.68
CA SER A 99 -8.44 13.93 -7.62
C SER A 99 -7.28 14.73 -8.21
N LYS A 100 -7.08 15.98 -7.74
CA LYS A 100 -5.95 16.84 -8.15
C LYS A 100 -4.77 16.63 -7.21
N THR A 101 -3.73 15.96 -7.69
CA THR A 101 -2.69 15.35 -6.84
C THR A 101 -1.47 16.20 -6.55
N TYR A 102 -1.30 17.38 -7.17
CA TYR A 102 -0.13 18.25 -6.97
C TYR A 102 0.23 18.48 -5.49
N ASN A 103 1.52 18.48 -5.15
CA ASN A 103 2.01 18.95 -3.86
C ASN A 103 2.13 20.47 -3.86
N THR A 104 2.29 21.07 -2.68
CA THR A 104 2.36 22.54 -2.55
C THR A 104 3.55 23.15 -3.29
N ASN A 105 4.64 22.39 -3.44
CA ASN A 105 5.86 22.80 -4.13
C ASN A 105 6.18 21.98 -5.40
N ALA A 106 5.32 21.04 -5.82
CA ALA A 106 5.57 20.17 -6.98
C ALA A 106 4.28 19.85 -7.77
N GLN A 107 4.33 20.05 -9.09
CA GLN A 107 3.20 19.75 -9.99
C GLN A 107 2.99 18.24 -10.15
N VAL A 108 4.09 17.51 -10.37
CA VAL A 108 4.13 16.05 -10.28
C VAL A 108 4.51 15.71 -8.84
N PRO A 109 3.59 15.14 -8.06
CA PRO A 109 3.82 14.93 -6.65
C PRO A 109 4.62 13.65 -6.37
N ASP A 110 5.07 13.50 -5.12
CA ASP A 110 5.55 12.22 -4.59
C ASP A 110 4.51 11.55 -3.68
N SER A 111 4.80 10.30 -3.26
CA SER A 111 3.94 9.54 -2.35
C SER A 111 3.80 10.20 -0.96
N ALA A 112 4.81 10.91 -0.44
CA ALA A 112 4.77 11.44 0.93
C ALA A 112 3.82 12.64 1.05
N GLY A 113 3.97 13.64 0.18
CA GLY A 113 3.10 14.80 0.21
C GLY A 113 1.65 14.46 -0.17
N THR A 114 1.45 13.49 -1.07
CA THR A 114 0.10 12.99 -1.40
C THR A 114 -0.52 12.21 -0.25
N ALA A 115 0.26 11.40 0.48
CA ALA A 115 -0.21 10.68 1.66
C ALA A 115 -0.68 11.59 2.78
N THR A 116 0.07 12.67 3.03
CA THR A 116 -0.36 13.71 3.95
C THR A 116 -1.69 14.34 3.52
N ALA A 117 -1.90 14.54 2.21
CA ALA A 117 -3.15 15.09 1.69
C ALA A 117 -4.36 14.17 1.92
N TYR A 118 -4.30 12.89 1.53
CA TYR A 118 -5.47 12.01 1.63
C TYR A 118 -5.65 11.35 3.01
N LEU A 119 -4.63 11.31 3.87
CA LEU A 119 -4.76 10.79 5.24
C LEU A 119 -4.96 11.88 6.28
N CYS A 120 -4.37 13.06 6.11
CA CYS A 120 -4.45 14.15 7.09
C CYS A 120 -5.31 15.33 6.62
N GLY A 121 -5.74 15.36 5.36
CA GLY A 121 -6.59 16.42 4.82
C GLY A 121 -5.84 17.73 4.52
N VAL A 122 -4.51 17.73 4.56
CA VAL A 122 -3.66 18.92 4.34
C VAL A 122 -2.64 18.63 3.25
N LYS A 123 -2.55 19.48 2.22
CA LYS A 123 -1.48 19.36 1.22
C LYS A 123 -0.13 19.75 1.82
N ALA A 124 0.91 18.99 1.49
CA ALA A 124 2.26 19.18 2.03
C ALA A 124 3.30 19.38 0.91
N ASN A 125 4.55 19.54 1.31
CA ASN A 125 5.71 19.58 0.43
C ASN A 125 6.11 18.16 0.00
N GLU A 126 6.68 18.04 -1.19
CA GLU A 126 7.29 16.80 -1.67
C GLU A 126 8.32 16.25 -0.67
N GLY A 127 8.26 14.96 -0.38
CA GLY A 127 9.21 14.28 0.50
C GLY A 127 8.98 14.48 1.99
N THR A 128 7.94 15.22 2.40
CA THR A 128 7.56 15.40 3.81
C THR A 128 6.35 14.54 4.18
N VAL A 129 6.31 14.02 5.41
CA VAL A 129 5.32 13.04 5.88
C VAL A 129 4.56 13.59 7.08
N GLY A 130 3.24 13.66 7.00
CA GLY A 130 2.38 13.99 8.14
C GLY A 130 2.58 15.40 8.69
N VAL A 131 3.13 16.31 7.88
CA VAL A 131 3.41 17.70 8.28
C VAL A 131 2.90 18.69 7.23
N SER A 132 2.68 19.94 7.63
CA SER A 132 2.23 21.00 6.74
C SER A 132 3.34 21.46 5.78
N ALA A 133 2.98 22.25 4.77
CA ALA A 133 3.93 22.84 3.82
C ALA A 133 4.88 23.90 4.44
N ALA A 134 4.74 24.21 5.73
CA ALA A 134 5.71 25.04 6.46
C ALA A 134 7.02 24.28 6.78
N VAL A 135 6.99 22.94 6.75
CA VAL A 135 8.19 22.11 6.96
C VAL A 135 9.05 22.12 5.71
N THR A 136 10.32 22.47 5.87
CA THR A 136 11.30 22.34 4.79
C THR A 136 11.88 20.94 4.80
N ARG A 137 11.91 20.28 3.64
CA ARG A 137 12.39 18.90 3.52
C ARG A 137 13.80 18.77 4.11
N SER A 138 14.00 17.70 4.88
CA SER A 138 15.24 17.37 5.59
C SER A 138 15.68 18.37 6.67
N GLN A 139 14.86 19.38 7.02
CA GLN A 139 15.15 20.33 8.11
C GLN A 139 14.33 20.00 9.35
N CYS A 140 14.91 19.20 10.25
CA CYS A 140 14.22 18.71 11.45
C CYS A 140 13.62 19.84 12.31
N ASN A 141 14.37 20.91 12.56
CA ASN A 141 13.94 22.08 13.33
C ASN A 141 12.66 22.78 12.81
N THR A 142 12.24 22.52 11.57
CA THR A 142 10.98 23.07 11.02
C THR A 142 9.76 22.19 11.30
N THR A 143 9.93 20.99 11.86
CA THR A 143 8.86 20.00 12.08
C THR A 143 7.93 20.41 13.22
N ALA A 144 8.49 20.85 14.36
CA ALA A 144 7.74 21.11 15.58
C ALA A 144 6.69 22.21 15.37
N GLY A 145 5.43 21.91 15.71
CA GLY A 145 4.30 22.83 15.55
C GLY A 145 3.66 22.81 14.16
N ASN A 146 4.21 22.03 13.22
CA ASN A 146 3.70 21.87 11.86
C ASN A 146 3.15 20.47 11.58
N GLU A 147 3.00 19.62 12.59
CA GLU A 147 2.41 18.29 12.50
C GLU A 147 0.93 18.37 12.13
N VAL A 148 0.45 17.44 11.28
CA VAL A 148 -0.97 17.36 10.91
C VAL A 148 -1.55 15.98 11.23
N THR A 149 -2.69 15.97 11.92
CA THR A 149 -3.31 14.75 12.44
C THR A 149 -3.98 13.92 11.34
N SER A 150 -3.67 12.64 11.27
CA SER A 150 -4.26 11.70 10.32
C SER A 150 -5.65 11.21 10.73
N ILE A 151 -6.43 10.73 9.76
CA ILE A 151 -7.70 10.03 10.00
C ILE A 151 -7.52 8.77 10.87
N LEU A 152 -6.35 8.13 10.81
CA LEU A 152 -6.03 6.98 11.66
C LEU A 152 -5.95 7.41 13.13
N LYS A 153 -5.27 8.52 13.42
CA LYS A 153 -5.20 9.09 14.77
C LYS A 153 -6.57 9.56 15.25
N TRP A 154 -7.37 10.21 14.39
CA TRP A 154 -8.74 10.60 14.71
C TRP A 154 -9.63 9.40 15.04
N ALA A 155 -9.55 8.32 14.26
CA ALA A 155 -10.30 7.10 14.51
C ALA A 155 -9.92 6.47 15.86
N LYS A 156 -8.61 6.41 16.17
CA LYS A 156 -8.14 5.89 17.46
C LYS A 156 -8.61 6.77 18.63
N ALA A 157 -8.52 8.09 18.50
CA ALA A 157 -9.01 9.03 19.51
C ALA A 157 -10.53 8.92 19.75
N ALA A 158 -11.28 8.51 18.72
CA ALA A 158 -12.71 8.21 18.81
C ALA A 158 -13.02 6.79 19.33
N GLY A 159 -12.03 6.06 19.86
CA GLY A 159 -12.20 4.72 20.42
C GLY A 159 -12.42 3.61 19.39
N LYS A 160 -12.07 3.84 18.12
CA LYS A 160 -12.13 2.82 17.07
C LYS A 160 -10.81 2.06 17.01
N SER A 161 -10.88 0.79 16.61
CA SER A 161 -9.71 0.04 16.17
C SER A 161 -9.21 0.57 14.83
N VAL A 162 -7.90 0.50 14.64
CA VAL A 162 -7.21 1.03 13.47
C VAL A 162 -6.18 0.03 12.96
N GLY A 163 -5.88 0.08 11.67
CA GLY A 163 -4.88 -0.79 11.09
C GLY A 163 -4.30 -0.27 9.79
N ILE A 164 -3.10 -0.77 9.48
CA ILE A 164 -2.32 -0.45 8.30
C ILE A 164 -1.94 -1.77 7.64
N VAL A 165 -2.29 -1.93 6.37
CA VAL A 165 -1.90 -3.08 5.56
C VAL A 165 -1.31 -2.56 4.26
N THR A 166 -0.12 -3.00 3.92
CA THR A 166 0.59 -2.57 2.71
C THR A 166 1.46 -3.71 2.18
N THR A 167 1.71 -3.70 0.88
CA THR A 167 2.76 -4.55 0.27
C THR A 167 4.14 -3.91 0.40
N THR A 168 4.21 -2.64 0.80
CA THR A 168 5.46 -1.93 1.02
C THR A 168 6.07 -2.21 2.37
N ARG A 169 7.17 -1.52 2.67
CA ARG A 169 7.63 -1.32 4.05
C ARG A 169 6.54 -0.57 4.82
N VAL A 170 6.23 -0.96 6.05
CA VAL A 170 5.26 -0.23 6.90
C VAL A 170 5.73 1.18 7.25
N ASN A 171 7.03 1.43 7.09
CA ASN A 171 7.68 2.74 7.24
C ASN A 171 7.78 3.54 5.92
N HIS A 172 7.24 3.02 4.82
CA HIS A 172 7.21 3.75 3.54
C HIS A 172 6.30 4.99 3.63
N ALA A 173 6.51 5.97 2.74
CA ALA A 173 5.79 7.24 2.75
C ALA A 173 4.25 7.14 2.85
N THR A 174 3.66 6.22 2.06
CA THR A 174 2.20 6.01 1.99
C THR A 174 1.60 5.57 3.34
N PRO A 175 2.04 4.45 3.96
CA PRO A 175 1.56 4.08 5.30
C PRO A 175 2.03 5.04 6.40
N SER A 176 3.24 5.62 6.29
CA SER A 176 3.81 6.42 7.37
C SER A 176 3.09 7.73 7.63
N ALA A 177 2.50 8.38 6.62
CA ALA A 177 1.68 9.57 6.85
C ALA A 177 0.42 9.30 7.71
N ALA A 178 0.05 8.05 7.94
CA ALA A 178 -1.03 7.70 8.86
C ALA A 178 -0.63 7.84 10.34
N TYR A 179 0.66 7.85 10.68
CA TYR A 179 1.12 7.84 12.07
C TYR A 179 2.34 8.72 12.35
N ALA A 180 3.20 9.00 11.38
CA ALA A 180 4.46 9.71 11.54
C ALA A 180 4.36 11.19 11.13
N HIS A 181 5.24 11.99 11.73
CA HIS A 181 5.51 13.37 11.40
C HIS A 181 7.02 13.48 11.11
N SER A 182 7.40 13.64 9.85
CA SER A 182 8.82 13.68 9.44
C SER A 182 9.08 14.71 8.35
N ALA A 183 10.14 15.49 8.52
CA ALA A 183 10.67 16.39 7.50
C ALA A 183 11.29 15.65 6.31
N ASP A 184 11.59 14.36 6.43
CA ASP A 184 12.03 13.54 5.30
C ASP A 184 11.43 12.14 5.33
N ARG A 185 10.85 11.73 4.21
CA ARG A 185 10.29 10.39 4.00
C ARG A 185 11.33 9.27 4.04
N ASP A 186 12.62 9.61 3.88
CA ASP A 186 13.69 8.63 3.84
C ASP A 186 14.31 8.33 5.21
N TRP A 187 13.85 9.00 6.28
CA TRP A 187 14.22 8.72 7.67
C TRP A 187 13.51 7.47 8.21
N TYR A 188 13.71 6.32 7.56
CA TYR A 188 13.04 5.07 7.90
C TYR A 188 13.47 4.53 9.27
N SER A 189 14.78 4.48 9.55
CA SER A 189 15.38 4.30 10.86
C SER A 189 16.37 5.43 11.18
N ASP A 190 16.90 5.43 12.40
CA ASP A 190 17.94 6.37 12.86
C ASP A 190 19.19 6.35 11.97
N ASN A 191 19.48 5.23 11.31
CA ASN A 191 20.60 5.08 10.39
C ASN A 191 20.50 5.95 9.13
N GLU A 192 19.29 6.29 8.69
CA GLU A 192 19.09 7.17 7.53
C GLU A 192 18.98 8.66 7.90
N MET A 193 19.04 8.99 9.20
CA MET A 193 18.90 10.35 9.68
C MET A 193 20.26 11.05 9.78
N PRO A 194 20.36 12.34 9.39
CA PRO A 194 21.56 13.11 9.65
C PRO A 194 21.74 13.32 11.17
N PRO A 195 22.98 13.32 11.70
CA PRO A 195 23.24 13.52 13.12
C PRO A 195 22.59 14.78 13.71
N GLU A 196 22.51 15.85 12.91
CA GLU A 196 21.88 17.10 13.30
C GLU A 196 20.38 16.94 13.56
N ALA A 197 19.68 16.11 12.76
CA ALA A 197 18.25 15.85 12.97
C ALA A 197 18.01 15.03 14.26
N LEU A 198 18.87 14.05 14.53
CA LEU A 198 18.82 13.28 15.78
C LEU A 198 19.08 14.18 17.00
N GLN A 199 20.07 15.07 16.93
CA GLN A 199 20.38 16.04 17.99
C GLN A 199 19.26 17.07 18.21
N GLN A 200 18.55 17.45 17.15
CA GLN A 200 17.38 18.33 17.21
C GLN A 200 16.12 17.62 17.72
N GLY A 201 16.18 16.32 17.99
CA GLY A 201 15.10 15.55 18.59
C GLY A 201 14.09 14.98 17.59
N CYS A 202 14.36 15.03 16.27
CA CYS A 202 13.56 14.28 15.33
C CYS A 202 13.76 12.79 15.54
N LYS A 203 12.67 12.03 15.34
CA LYS A 203 12.62 10.58 15.49
C LYS A 203 12.40 9.94 14.13
N ASP A 204 13.01 8.79 13.93
CA ASP A 204 12.81 7.99 12.72
C ASP A 204 11.39 7.45 12.61
N ILE A 205 10.97 7.15 11.39
CA ILE A 205 9.61 6.69 11.09
C ILE A 205 9.30 5.36 11.80
N ALA A 206 10.25 4.42 11.88
CA ALA A 206 10.05 3.14 12.56
C ALA A 206 9.71 3.34 14.05
N HIS A 207 10.42 4.24 14.72
CA HIS A 207 10.15 4.56 16.12
C HIS A 207 8.76 5.20 16.27
N GLN A 208 8.41 6.15 15.39
CA GLN A 208 7.12 6.85 15.45
C GLN A 208 5.91 5.93 15.26
N LEU A 209 6.06 4.79 14.56
CA LEU A 209 5.01 3.77 14.38
C LEU A 209 4.43 3.29 15.72
N PHE A 210 5.28 3.13 16.72
CA PHE A 210 4.89 2.60 18.03
C PHE A 210 4.71 3.69 19.09
N GLU A 211 5.26 4.89 18.86
CA GLU A 211 5.15 6.01 19.80
C GLU A 211 3.88 6.84 19.57
N ASN A 212 3.62 7.26 18.32
CA ASN A 212 2.57 8.24 18.04
C ASN A 212 1.16 7.63 18.16
N ILE A 213 1.03 6.35 17.85
CA ILE A 213 -0.21 5.57 18.01
C ILE A 213 0.18 4.20 18.59
N PRO A 214 0.36 4.09 19.92
CA PRO A 214 0.86 2.85 20.54
C PRO A 214 -0.07 1.67 20.32
N ASP A 215 -1.37 1.92 20.18
CA ASP A 215 -2.39 0.87 20.11
C ASP A 215 -2.96 0.68 18.69
N ILE A 216 -2.12 0.69 17.65
CA ILE A 216 -2.57 0.19 16.33
C ILE A 216 -2.77 -1.32 16.44
N GLU A 217 -4.00 -1.80 16.22
CA GLU A 217 -4.35 -3.22 16.38
C GLU A 217 -3.75 -4.11 15.28
N VAL A 218 -3.64 -3.60 14.04
CA VAL A 218 -3.10 -4.39 12.93
C VAL A 218 -2.08 -3.57 12.14
N ILE A 219 -0.85 -4.05 12.08
CA ILE A 219 0.21 -3.52 11.23
C ILE A 219 0.71 -4.69 10.37
N MET A 220 0.55 -4.61 9.04
CA MET A 220 1.04 -5.65 8.13
C MET A 220 1.75 -5.05 6.91
N GLY A 221 2.94 -5.57 6.62
CA GLY A 221 3.70 -5.24 5.42
C GLY A 221 5.10 -5.81 5.46
N GLY A 222 6.08 -5.10 4.91
CA GLY A 222 7.51 -5.39 5.09
C GLY A 222 8.20 -4.35 5.98
N GLY A 223 9.53 -4.37 6.01
CA GLY A 223 10.33 -3.34 6.69
C GLY A 223 11.17 -3.81 7.88
N ARG A 224 11.22 -5.12 8.15
CA ARG A 224 11.92 -5.73 9.32
C ARG A 224 13.25 -5.09 9.66
N LYS A 225 14.11 -4.86 8.66
CA LYS A 225 15.46 -4.31 8.87
C LYS A 225 15.51 -2.97 9.64
N TYR A 226 14.44 -2.18 9.64
CA TYR A 226 14.37 -0.91 10.35
C TYR A 226 13.96 -1.04 11.83
N MET A 227 13.50 -2.24 12.23
CA MET A 227 13.03 -2.52 13.58
C MET A 227 14.12 -3.12 14.47
N PHE A 228 15.20 -3.65 13.88
CA PHE A 228 16.24 -4.40 14.61
C PHE A 228 17.60 -3.69 14.64
N PRO A 229 18.41 -3.92 15.70
CA PRO A 229 19.78 -3.40 15.81
C PRO A 229 20.65 -3.75 14.61
N LYS A 230 21.63 -2.90 14.32
CA LYS A 230 22.62 -3.12 13.27
C LYS A 230 23.23 -4.52 13.36
N ASN A 231 23.37 -5.19 12.21
CA ASN A 231 23.93 -6.54 12.06
C ASN A 231 23.07 -7.68 12.64
N THR A 232 21.86 -7.41 13.14
CA THR A 232 20.91 -8.47 13.52
C THR A 232 20.51 -9.25 12.27
N SER A 233 20.76 -10.57 12.23
CA SER A 233 20.37 -11.42 11.09
C SER A 233 18.86 -11.43 10.90
N ASP A 234 18.43 -11.32 9.64
CA ASP A 234 17.02 -11.46 9.28
C ASP A 234 16.58 -12.92 9.43
N VAL A 235 15.34 -13.12 9.89
CA VAL A 235 14.78 -14.46 10.16
C VAL A 235 14.56 -15.30 8.89
N GLU A 236 14.40 -14.66 7.74
CA GLU A 236 14.16 -15.32 6.45
C GLU A 236 15.43 -15.38 5.61
N TYR A 237 16.28 -14.36 5.72
CA TYR A 237 17.53 -14.24 4.95
C TYR A 237 18.74 -14.03 5.87
N PRO A 238 19.13 -15.04 6.69
CA PRO A 238 20.12 -14.86 7.75
C PRO A 238 21.53 -14.52 7.25
N ASP A 239 21.87 -14.98 6.04
CA ASP A 239 23.21 -14.84 5.44
C ASP A 239 23.35 -13.63 4.50
N GLU A 240 22.27 -12.87 4.29
CA GLU A 240 22.25 -11.77 3.33
C GLU A 240 22.35 -10.40 4.03
N GLU A 241 23.51 -9.77 3.93
CA GLU A 241 23.84 -8.50 4.61
C GLU A 241 22.80 -7.39 4.39
N LYS A 242 22.25 -7.29 3.17
CA LYS A 242 21.27 -6.26 2.80
C LYS A 242 19.95 -6.33 3.57
N TYR A 243 19.65 -7.46 4.23
CA TYR A 243 18.45 -7.67 5.02
C TYR A 243 18.67 -7.57 6.53
N LYS A 244 19.93 -7.50 6.98
CA LYS A 244 20.23 -7.33 8.41
C LYS A 244 19.64 -6.05 8.96
N GLY A 245 19.38 -6.07 10.27
CA GLY A 245 18.97 -4.91 11.03
C GLY A 245 19.89 -3.71 10.78
N THR A 246 19.32 -2.51 10.82
CA THR A 246 20.01 -1.27 10.42
C THR A 246 20.16 -0.28 11.56
N ARG A 247 19.43 -0.43 12.66
CA ARG A 247 19.37 0.60 13.72
C ARG A 247 20.71 0.79 14.42
N LEU A 248 21.19 2.03 14.53
CA LEU A 248 22.46 2.38 15.18
C LEU A 248 22.30 2.59 16.69
N ASP A 249 21.08 2.89 17.13
CA ASP A 249 20.70 3.07 18.54
C ASP A 249 20.57 1.77 19.35
N ASN A 250 20.87 0.62 18.74
CA ASN A 250 20.82 -0.71 19.35
C ASN A 250 19.44 -1.12 19.90
N ARG A 251 18.35 -0.51 19.41
CA ARG A 251 16.98 -0.82 19.81
C ARG A 251 16.37 -1.97 19.01
N ASN A 252 15.55 -2.77 19.68
CA ASN A 252 14.69 -3.77 19.06
C ASN A 252 13.23 -3.31 19.21
N LEU A 253 12.73 -2.61 18.20
CA LEU A 253 11.41 -1.99 18.25
C LEU A 253 10.26 -3.01 18.25
N VAL A 254 10.47 -4.20 17.69
CA VAL A 254 9.47 -5.30 17.76
C VAL A 254 9.30 -5.73 19.21
N GLN A 255 10.41 -5.95 19.92
CA GLN A 255 10.37 -6.33 21.33
C GLN A 255 9.76 -5.21 22.18
N GLU A 256 10.19 -3.96 21.98
CA GLU A 256 9.62 -2.79 22.67
C GLU A 256 8.10 -2.68 22.44
N TRP A 257 7.63 -2.91 21.21
CA TRP A 257 6.20 -2.91 20.89
C TRP A 257 5.43 -4.01 21.62
N GLN A 258 5.98 -5.23 21.73
CA GLN A 258 5.38 -6.33 22.48
C GLN A 258 5.33 -6.03 23.98
N ASP A 259 6.44 -5.54 24.53
CA ASP A 259 6.58 -5.23 25.96
C ASP A 259 5.69 -4.05 26.40
N ALA A 260 5.41 -3.13 25.48
CA ALA A 260 4.51 -2.01 25.72
C ALA A 260 3.02 -2.42 25.77
N LYS A 261 2.63 -3.63 25.34
CA LYS A 261 1.22 -4.04 25.35
C LYS A 261 0.71 -4.39 26.75
N PRO A 262 -0.58 -4.14 27.04
CA PRO A 262 -1.18 -4.56 28.30
C PRO A 262 -1.00 -6.07 28.52
N LYS A 263 -0.68 -6.47 29.75
CA LYS A 263 -0.37 -7.87 30.10
C LYS A 263 -1.56 -8.82 29.93
N ASP A 264 -2.78 -8.30 29.94
CA ASP A 264 -4.03 -9.01 29.70
C ASP A 264 -4.37 -9.13 28.20
N LYS A 265 -3.58 -8.50 27.33
CA LYS A 265 -3.77 -8.47 25.88
C LYS A 265 -2.72 -9.32 25.18
N LYS A 266 -3.13 -9.98 24.10
CA LYS A 266 -2.22 -10.81 23.29
C LYS A 266 -1.68 -10.04 22.09
N ALA A 267 -0.39 -9.71 22.16
CA ALA A 267 0.38 -9.16 21.05
C ALA A 267 1.13 -10.27 20.31
N LEU A 268 0.96 -10.35 18.99
CA LEU A 268 1.61 -11.35 18.17
C LEU A 268 2.44 -10.70 17.06
N TYR A 269 3.71 -11.08 17.00
CA TYR A 269 4.59 -10.77 15.87
C TYR A 269 4.65 -11.98 14.93
N LEU A 270 4.46 -11.74 13.62
CA LEU A 270 4.55 -12.74 12.57
C LEU A 270 5.44 -12.23 11.43
N TRP A 271 6.13 -13.15 10.76
CA TRP A 271 7.06 -12.80 9.68
C TRP A 271 6.89 -13.65 8.42
N ASN A 272 5.99 -14.63 8.42
CA ASN A 272 5.70 -15.48 7.27
C ASN A 272 4.21 -15.76 7.11
N ARG A 273 3.82 -16.19 5.91
CA ARG A 273 2.45 -16.55 5.57
C ARG A 273 1.90 -17.72 6.37
N ALA A 274 2.71 -18.75 6.66
CA ALA A 274 2.23 -19.92 7.40
C ALA A 274 1.64 -19.50 8.76
N GLY A 275 2.40 -18.71 9.53
CA GLY A 275 1.93 -18.16 10.79
C GLY A 275 0.72 -17.24 10.63
N LEU A 276 0.64 -16.46 9.54
CA LEU A 276 -0.54 -15.62 9.27
C LEU A 276 -1.79 -16.45 8.97
N MET A 277 -1.66 -17.57 8.27
CA MET A 277 -2.77 -18.46 7.92
C MET A 277 -3.24 -19.32 9.10
N GLU A 278 -2.35 -19.63 10.04
CA GLU A 278 -2.66 -20.36 11.28
C GLU A 278 -3.20 -19.47 12.41
N LEU A 279 -3.09 -18.15 12.25
CA LEU A 279 -3.59 -17.16 13.19
C LEU A 279 -5.09 -17.36 13.45
N ASN A 280 -5.47 -17.43 14.72
CA ASN A 280 -6.86 -17.29 15.14
C ASN A 280 -7.12 -15.82 15.56
N PRO A 281 -7.86 -15.03 14.75
CA PRO A 281 -8.11 -13.62 15.03
C PRO A 281 -8.88 -13.37 16.33
N ALA A 282 -9.67 -14.34 16.81
CA ALA A 282 -10.44 -14.20 18.05
C ALA A 282 -9.56 -14.28 19.31
N LYS A 283 -8.28 -14.64 19.19
CA LYS A 283 -7.35 -14.81 20.32
C LYS A 283 -6.23 -13.79 20.34
N VAL A 284 -6.18 -12.86 19.40
CA VAL A 284 -5.10 -11.88 19.24
C VAL A 284 -5.69 -10.49 19.23
N ASP A 285 -5.20 -9.63 20.12
CA ASP A 285 -5.65 -8.24 20.22
C ASP A 285 -4.80 -7.31 19.34
N TYR A 286 -3.50 -7.60 19.22
CA TYR A 286 -2.55 -6.81 18.44
C TYR A 286 -1.71 -7.70 17.52
N LEU A 287 -1.63 -7.33 16.25
CA LEU A 287 -0.87 -8.05 15.23
C LEU A 287 0.16 -7.13 14.57
N LEU A 288 1.43 -7.53 14.61
CA LEU A 288 2.50 -6.97 13.79
C LEU A 288 3.01 -8.07 12.83
N GLY A 289 2.69 -7.93 11.55
CA GLY A 289 3.10 -8.84 10.49
C GLY A 289 4.13 -8.20 9.56
N GLU A 290 5.39 -8.62 9.62
CA GLU A 290 6.46 -8.12 8.75
C GLU A 290 7.05 -9.22 7.86
N PHE A 291 6.64 -9.27 6.60
CA PHE A 291 6.83 -10.40 5.67
C PHE A 291 7.96 -10.19 4.63
N GLY A 292 8.92 -9.30 4.90
CA GLY A 292 10.12 -9.13 4.06
C GLY A 292 10.59 -7.68 3.94
N ARG A 293 11.45 -7.39 2.96
CA ARG A 293 11.86 -6.01 2.62
C ARG A 293 10.73 -5.25 1.93
N TRP A 294 10.06 -5.91 1.01
CA TRP A 294 8.79 -5.55 0.39
C TRP A 294 8.03 -6.88 0.33
N VAL A 295 6.70 -6.87 0.50
CA VAL A 295 5.92 -8.06 0.14
C VAL A 295 6.09 -8.19 -1.37
N GLY A 296 6.74 -9.26 -1.82
CA GLY A 296 7.21 -9.42 -3.20
C GLY A 296 6.13 -9.13 -4.26
N ALA A 297 6.55 -8.84 -5.49
CA ALA A 297 5.59 -8.72 -6.59
C ALA A 297 4.76 -10.01 -6.68
N GLN A 298 3.44 -9.92 -6.82
CA GLN A 298 2.52 -11.08 -6.85
C GLN A 298 2.87 -12.15 -7.90
N VAL A 299 3.74 -11.83 -8.87
CA VAL A 299 4.23 -12.79 -9.88
C VAL A 299 5.28 -13.75 -9.29
N ASP A 300 6.08 -13.28 -8.34
CA ASP A 300 7.14 -14.03 -7.64
C ASP A 300 6.57 -14.91 -6.50
N SER A 301 5.37 -14.57 -6.01
CA SER A 301 4.73 -15.23 -4.85
C SER A 301 4.01 -16.55 -5.13
N ARG A 302 4.26 -17.19 -6.30
CA ARG A 302 3.53 -18.39 -6.76
C ARG A 302 4.34 -19.69 -6.75
N GLY A 303 5.59 -19.69 -6.27
CA GLY A 303 6.36 -20.91 -5.98
C GLY A 303 6.02 -21.49 -4.59
N PRO A 304 6.71 -22.56 -4.15
CA PRO A 304 6.66 -23.00 -2.74
C PRO A 304 7.20 -21.94 -1.74
N GLY A 305 7.59 -20.76 -2.21
CA GLY A 305 7.56 -19.51 -1.47
C GLY A 305 7.24 -18.34 -2.41
N PRO A 306 7.11 -17.09 -1.92
CA PRO A 306 6.39 -16.64 -0.73
C PRO A 306 5.22 -15.72 -1.10
N LEU A 307 4.07 -15.83 -0.43
CA LEU A 307 3.34 -14.63 0.03
C LEU A 307 3.83 -14.33 1.45
#